data_AF-A0A1H0ZGF7-F1
#
_entry.id   AF-A0A1H0ZGF7-F1
#
_cell.length_a   1.000
_cell.length_b   1.000
_cell.length_c   1.000
_cell.angle_alpha   90.00
_cell.angle_beta   90.00
_cell.angle_gamma   90.00
#
_symmetry.space_group_name_H-M   'P 1'
#
loop_
_entity.id
_entity.type
_entity.pdbx_description
1 polymer ?
#
loop_
_entity_poly.entity_id
_entity_poly.type
_entity_poly.pdbx_seq_one_letter_code
_entity_poly.pdbx_strand_id
1 'polypeptide(L)'
;MSKEFVISTAVALLTLLAGVLLSGGGHGWVAGSAGAFALAPISFFACRNAMGTIASTRVGGTVLLCGLVTSALVAAYTFIEGTQYFFQFFRINGVVGVVIAALTVLGWLAPSLWGLARARSPTPDR
;
A
#
# COMPACT_ATOMS: atom_id res chain seq x y z
N MET A 1 14.64 9.93 -16.95
CA MET A 1 13.77 9.17 -16.03
C MET A 1 12.33 9.31 -16.52
N SER A 2 11.56 8.23 -16.67
CA SER A 2 10.18 8.32 -17.19
C SER A 2 9.22 8.87 -16.13
N LYS A 3 8.16 9.59 -16.56
CA LYS A 3 7.15 10.16 -15.66
C LYS A 3 6.52 9.10 -14.75
N GLU A 4 6.26 7.91 -15.30
CA GLU A 4 5.62 6.84 -14.53
C GLU A 4 6.57 6.26 -13.46
N PHE A 5 7.89 6.30 -13.69
CA PHE A 5 8.86 5.93 -12.65
C PHE A 5 8.83 6.95 -11.49
N VAL A 6 8.84 8.25 -11.80
CA VAL A 6 8.79 9.32 -10.79
C VAL A 6 7.54 9.21 -9.92
N ILE A 7 6.37 9.02 -10.54
CA ILE A 7 5.10 8.88 -9.80
C ILE A 7 5.11 7.60 -8.95
N SER A 8 5.57 6.47 -9.49
CA SER A 8 5.63 5.21 -8.73
C SER A 8 6.54 5.33 -7.52
N THR A 9 7.70 5.98 -7.67
CA THR A 9 8.63 6.27 -6.57
C THR A 9 7.98 7.18 -5.54
N ALA A 10 7.27 8.23 -5.96
CA ALA A 10 6.58 9.13 -5.04
C ALA A 10 5.52 8.38 -4.21
N VAL A 11 4.72 7.50 -4.82
CA VAL A 11 3.74 6.67 -4.12
C VAL A 11 4.41 5.74 -3.11
N ALA A 12 5.53 5.11 -3.49
CA ALA A 12 6.30 4.25 -2.60
C ALA A 12 6.88 5.04 -1.41
N LEU A 13 7.44 6.22 -1.66
CA LEU A 13 7.97 7.12 -0.62
C LEU A 13 6.86 7.60 0.33
N LEU A 14 5.67 7.92 -0.18
CA LEU A 14 4.52 8.25 0.66
C LEU A 14 4.08 7.06 1.53
N THR A 15 4.15 5.84 1.00
CA THR A 15 3.86 4.62 1.76
C THR A 15 4.91 4.40 2.86
N LEU A 16 6.19 4.64 2.59
CA LEU A 16 7.27 4.60 3.59
C LEU A 16 7.08 5.66 4.67
N LEU A 17 6.74 6.90 4.26
CA LEU A 17 6.46 7.99 5.20
C LEU A 17 5.27 7.65 6.09
N ALA A 18 4.22 7.04 5.53
CA ALA A 18 3.10 6.54 6.31
C ALA A 18 3.55 5.49 7.32
N GLY A 19 4.48 4.58 6.98
CA GLY A 19 5.09 3.65 7.95
C GLY A 19 5.78 4.37 9.11
N VAL A 20 6.61 5.38 8.82
CA VAL A 20 7.26 6.20 9.85
C VAL A 20 6.22 6.87 10.76
N LEU A 21 5.14 7.40 10.20
CA LEU A 21 4.07 8.04 10.98
C LEU A 21 3.27 7.03 11.81
N LEU A 22 2.99 5.84 11.28
CA LEU A 22 2.33 4.74 12.00
C LEU A 22 3.17 4.24 13.17
N SER A 23 4.51 4.29 13.06
CA SER A 23 5.43 3.98 14.16
C SER A 23 5.40 4.97 15.32
N GLY A 24 4.78 6.16 15.15
CA GLY A 24 4.54 7.22 16.13
C GLY A 24 5.44 7.21 17.38
N GLY A 25 6.36 8.17 17.52
CA GLY A 25 7.40 8.22 18.56
C GLY A 25 6.97 7.89 20.00
N GLY A 26 6.90 6.60 20.34
CA GLY A 26 6.55 6.05 21.66
C GLY A 26 5.19 5.35 21.79
N HIS A 27 4.23 5.55 20.87
CA HIS A 27 2.86 4.97 20.93
C HIS A 27 2.35 4.47 19.56
N GLY A 28 3.28 4.01 18.71
CA GLY A 28 2.98 3.59 17.34
C GLY A 28 2.25 2.26 17.22
N TRP A 29 1.47 2.13 16.15
CA TRP A 29 0.94 0.85 15.69
C TRP A 29 2.05 0.13 14.90
N VAL A 30 2.85 -0.67 15.61
CA VAL A 30 4.06 -1.32 15.08
C VAL A 30 3.74 -2.25 13.91
N ALA A 31 2.76 -3.14 14.06
CA ALA A 31 2.29 -3.98 12.96
C ALA A 31 1.88 -3.15 11.72
N GLY A 32 1.18 -2.03 11.90
CA GLY A 32 0.80 -1.14 10.80
C GLY A 32 1.99 -0.50 10.11
N SER A 33 3.00 -0.09 10.87
CA SER A 33 4.25 0.46 10.33
C SER A 33 5.05 -0.58 9.53
N ALA A 34 5.29 -1.76 10.10
CA ALA A 34 5.97 -2.85 9.41
C ALA A 34 5.23 -3.24 8.12
N GLY A 35 3.89 -3.24 8.18
CA GLY A 35 3.01 -3.38 7.03
C GLY A 35 3.27 -2.33 5.95
N ALA A 36 3.31 -1.05 6.31
CA ALA A 36 3.56 0.04 5.37
C ALA A 36 4.95 -0.07 4.72
N PHE A 37 5.99 -0.45 5.46
CA PHE A 37 7.32 -0.70 4.90
C PHE A 37 7.31 -1.84 3.88
N ALA A 38 6.61 -2.94 4.17
CA ALA A 38 6.44 -4.06 3.24
C ALA A 38 5.56 -3.69 2.03
N LEU A 39 4.55 -2.84 2.21
CA LEU A 39 3.66 -2.37 1.16
C LEU A 39 4.33 -1.37 0.22
N ALA A 40 5.36 -0.62 0.64
CA ALA A 40 6.02 0.36 -0.20
C ALA A 40 6.53 -0.18 -1.56
N PRO A 41 7.31 -1.28 -1.62
CA PRO A 41 7.69 -1.87 -2.91
C PRO A 41 6.49 -2.41 -3.69
N ILE A 42 5.45 -2.91 -3.00
CA ILE A 42 4.22 -3.39 -3.64
C ILE A 42 3.49 -2.22 -4.31
N SER A 43 3.33 -1.09 -3.62
CA SER A 43 2.78 0.16 -4.16
C SER A 43 3.56 0.63 -5.38
N PHE A 44 4.90 0.57 -5.33
CA PHE A 44 5.75 0.93 -6.47
C PHE A 44 5.42 0.08 -7.71
N PHE A 45 5.45 -1.25 -7.58
CA PHE A 45 5.21 -2.15 -8.70
C PHE A 45 3.77 -2.10 -9.19
N ALA A 46 2.81 -1.93 -8.28
CA ALA A 46 1.41 -1.73 -8.63
C ALA A 46 1.23 -0.46 -9.47
N CYS A 47 1.79 0.67 -9.02
CA CYS A 47 1.72 1.94 -9.74
C CYS A 47 2.44 1.87 -11.09
N ARG A 48 3.63 1.26 -11.12
CA ARG A 48 4.42 1.08 -12.34
C ARG A 48 3.68 0.24 -13.38
N ASN A 49 3.06 -0.86 -12.96
CA ASN A 49 2.25 -1.71 -13.84
C ASN A 49 0.99 -0.97 -14.33
N ALA A 50 0.35 -0.21 -13.46
CA ALA A 50 -0.88 0.50 -13.77
C ALA A 50 -0.69 1.67 -14.73
N MET A 51 0.46 2.35 -14.68
CA MET A 51 0.77 3.47 -15.57
C MET A 51 1.53 3.07 -16.83
N GLY A 52 2.14 1.88 -16.85
CA GLY A 52 2.90 1.39 -18.00
C GLY A 52 2.08 1.41 -19.30
N THR A 53 2.80 1.50 -20.41
CA THR A 53 2.23 1.42 -21.77
C THR A 53 1.49 0.10 -21.98
N ILE A 54 2.05 -1.00 -21.49
CA ILE A 54 1.47 -2.34 -21.51
C ILE A 54 1.32 -2.82 -20.07
N ALA A 55 0.07 -2.93 -19.59
CA ALA A 55 -0.22 -3.47 -18.28
C ALA A 55 -0.18 -5.00 -18.31
N SER A 56 0.47 -5.63 -17.32
CA SER A 56 0.57 -7.09 -17.21
C SER A 56 -0.40 -7.64 -16.18
N THR A 57 -1.24 -8.60 -16.59
CA THR A 57 -2.14 -9.34 -15.69
C THR A 57 -1.35 -10.14 -14.66
N ARG A 58 -0.19 -10.69 -15.05
CA ARG A 58 0.67 -11.47 -14.14
C ARG A 58 1.24 -10.57 -13.05
N VAL A 59 1.82 -9.42 -13.42
CA VAL A 59 2.36 -8.46 -12.44
C VAL A 59 1.24 -7.94 -11.56
N GLY A 60 0.11 -7.50 -12.15
CA GLY A 60 -1.06 -7.00 -11.42
C GLY A 60 -1.62 -8.01 -10.41
N GLY A 61 -1.70 -9.28 -10.79
CA GLY A 61 -2.14 -10.36 -9.91
C GLY A 61 -1.16 -10.62 -8.77
N THR A 62 0.15 -10.67 -9.07
CA THR A 62 1.18 -10.86 -8.04
C THR A 62 1.19 -9.72 -7.03
N VAL A 63 1.16 -8.45 -7.46
CA VAL A 63 1.17 -7.32 -6.51
C VAL A 63 -0.11 -7.28 -5.66
N LEU A 64 -1.26 -7.61 -6.25
CA LEU A 64 -2.53 -7.69 -5.52
C LEU A 64 -2.45 -8.78 -4.43
N LEU A 65 -1.96 -9.97 -4.80
CA LEU A 65 -1.80 -11.08 -3.86
C LEU A 65 -0.81 -10.74 -2.75
N CYS A 66 0.37 -10.19 -3.09
CA CYS A 66 1.35 -9.77 -2.10
C CYS A 66 0.76 -8.73 -1.15
N GLY A 67 0.05 -7.71 -1.65
CA GLY A 67 -0.57 -6.69 -0.80
C GLY A 67 -1.66 -7.24 0.12
N LEU A 68 -2.47 -8.19 -0.36
CA LEU A 68 -3.47 -8.90 0.45
C LEU A 68 -2.81 -9.75 1.55
N VAL A 69 -1.77 -10.50 1.22
CA VAL A 69 -1.01 -11.30 2.20
C VAL A 69 -0.37 -10.39 3.25
N THR A 70 0.30 -9.30 2.83
CA THR A 70 0.87 -8.33 3.76
C THR A 70 -0.21 -7.74 4.67
N SER A 71 -1.38 -7.37 4.13
CA SER A 71 -2.49 -6.83 4.92
C SER A 71 -3.06 -7.85 5.91
N ALA A 72 -3.19 -9.12 5.52
CA ALA A 72 -3.61 -10.20 6.40
C ALA A 72 -2.60 -10.45 7.53
N LEU A 73 -1.30 -10.42 7.21
CA LEU A 73 -0.24 -10.50 8.22
C LEU A 73 -0.30 -9.33 9.19
N VAL A 74 -0.46 -8.10 8.71
CA VAL A 74 -0.60 -6.91 9.57
C VAL A 74 -1.79 -7.07 10.51
N ALA A 75 -2.94 -7.56 10.02
CA ALA A 75 -4.10 -7.80 10.86
C ALA A 75 -3.81 -8.87 11.94
N ALA A 76 -3.16 -9.97 11.57
CA ALA A 76 -2.77 -11.04 12.51
C ALA A 76 -1.79 -10.53 13.57
N TYR A 77 -0.75 -9.80 13.16
CA TYR A 77 0.23 -9.21 14.08
C TYR A 77 -0.40 -8.13 14.97
N THR A 78 -1.34 -7.35 14.46
CA THR A 78 -2.10 -6.39 15.29
C THR A 78 -2.90 -7.09 16.39
N PHE A 79 -3.43 -8.28 16.10
CA PHE A 79 -4.11 -9.09 17.11
C PHE A 79 -3.13 -9.66 18.14
N ILE A 80 -1.96 -10.15 17.70
CA ILE A 80 -0.91 -10.72 18.56
C ILE A 80 -0.29 -9.65 19.47
N GLU A 81 0.02 -8.47 18.93
CA GLU A 81 0.54 -7.32 19.70
C GLU A 81 -0.48 -6.81 20.74
N GLY A 82 -1.74 -7.19 20.60
CA GLY A 82 -2.85 -6.70 21.40
C GLY A 82 -3.46 -5.46 20.79
N THR A 83 -4.77 -5.52 20.53
CA THR A 83 -5.52 -4.45 19.85
C THR A 83 -5.51 -3.12 20.61
N GLN A 84 -5.10 -3.10 21.87
CA GLN A 84 -4.95 -1.89 22.67
C GLN A 84 -4.00 -0.86 22.05
N TYR A 85 -2.89 -1.28 21.43
CA TYR A 85 -1.95 -0.36 20.78
C TYR A 85 -2.55 0.25 19.52
N PHE A 86 -3.30 -0.55 18.75
CA PHE A 86 -4.10 -0.08 17.63
C PHE A 86 -5.11 0.97 18.09
N PHE A 87 -5.94 0.67 19.09
CA PHE A 87 -6.93 1.62 19.58
C PHE A 87 -6.32 2.88 20.21
N GLN A 88 -5.18 2.75 20.91
CA GLN A 88 -4.43 3.91 21.42
C GLN A 88 -3.92 4.79 20.28
N PHE A 89 -3.33 4.20 19.24
CA PHE A 89 -2.88 4.93 18.06
C PHE A 89 -4.03 5.72 17.42
N PHE A 90 -5.18 5.08 17.17
CA PHE A 90 -6.33 5.74 16.58
C PHE A 90 -6.98 6.77 17.52
N ARG A 91 -6.96 6.55 18.83
CA ARG A 91 -7.44 7.53 19.80
C ARG A 91 -6.57 8.78 19.86
N ILE A 92 -5.24 8.62 19.78
CA ILE A 92 -4.28 9.74 19.86
C ILE A 92 -4.26 10.52 18.55
N ASN A 93 -4.20 9.83 17.41
CA ASN A 93 -4.07 10.46 16.10
C ASN A 93 -5.42 10.82 15.46
N GLY A 94 -6.52 10.27 15.96
CA GLY A 94 -7.88 10.53 15.48
C GLY A 94 -8.00 10.37 13.97
N VAL A 95 -8.57 11.39 13.33
CA VAL A 95 -8.76 11.44 11.86
C VAL A 95 -7.45 11.34 11.10
N VAL A 96 -6.35 11.92 11.62
CA VAL A 96 -5.05 11.90 10.94
C VAL A 96 -4.53 10.46 10.84
N GLY A 97 -4.68 9.67 11.90
CA GLY A 97 -4.31 8.25 11.90
C GLY A 97 -5.11 7.44 10.88
N VAL A 98 -6.41 7.72 10.75
CA VAL A 98 -7.28 7.11 9.72
C VAL A 98 -6.83 7.47 8.32
N VAL A 99 -6.51 8.75 8.07
CA VAL A 99 -6.03 9.20 6.76
C VAL A 99 -4.72 8.52 6.40
N ILE A 100 -3.76 8.43 7.33
CA ILE A 100 -2.48 7.76 7.11
C ILE A 100 -2.70 6.28 6.76
N ALA A 101 -3.50 5.57 7.56
CA ALA A 101 -3.80 4.15 7.30
C ALA A 101 -4.52 3.96 5.95
N ALA A 102 -5.48 4.82 5.63
CA ALA A 102 -6.19 4.78 4.36
C ALA A 102 -5.25 5.02 3.17
N LEU A 103 -4.34 6.00 3.26
CA LEU A 103 -3.35 6.27 2.21
C LEU A 103 -2.40 5.08 2.00
N THR A 104 -1.96 4.42 3.07
CA THR A 104 -1.15 3.20 2.98
C THR A 104 -1.88 2.09 2.23
N VAL A 105 -3.16 1.86 2.54
CA VAL A 105 -3.97 0.81 1.89
C VAL A 105 -4.27 1.15 0.43
N LEU A 106 -4.71 2.38 0.16
CA LEU A 106 -5.06 2.83 -1.19
C LEU A 106 -3.82 2.92 -2.10
N GLY A 107 -2.65 3.21 -1.53
CA GLY A 107 -1.38 3.37 -2.27
C GLY A 107 -0.96 2.14 -3.07
N TRP A 108 -1.35 0.94 -2.66
CA TRP A 108 -1.12 -0.28 -3.43
C TRP A 108 -2.42 -0.82 -4.06
N LEU A 109 -3.54 -0.79 -3.33
CA LEU A 109 -4.77 -1.46 -3.76
C LEU A 109 -5.37 -0.81 -5.01
N ALA A 110 -5.49 0.52 -5.03
CA ALA A 110 -6.05 1.24 -6.16
C ALA A 110 -5.24 1.03 -7.46
N PRO A 111 -3.90 1.19 -7.47
CA PRO A 111 -3.12 0.93 -8.68
C PRO A 111 -3.10 -0.57 -9.05
N SER A 112 -3.12 -1.50 -8.10
CA SER A 112 -3.23 -2.94 -8.42
C SER A 112 -4.52 -3.26 -9.18
N LEU A 113 -5.66 -2.76 -8.71
CA LEU A 113 -6.96 -2.94 -9.35
C LEU A 113 -7.01 -2.23 -10.71
N TRP A 114 -6.50 -1.01 -10.80
CA TRP A 114 -6.45 -0.26 -12.06
C TRP A 114 -5.58 -0.95 -13.11
N GLY A 115 -4.39 -1.41 -12.74
CA GLY A 115 -3.50 -2.14 -13.64
C GLY A 115 -4.09 -3.46 -14.12
N LEU A 116 -4.80 -4.19 -13.26
CA LEU A 116 -5.53 -5.40 -13.63
C LEU A 116 -6.70 -5.12 -14.58
N ALA A 117 -7.46 -4.05 -14.34
CA ALA A 117 -8.55 -3.64 -15.21
C ALA A 117 -8.02 -3.27 -16.61
N ARG A 118 -6.94 -2.49 -16.69
CA ARG A 118 -6.27 -2.14 -17.95
C ARG A 118 -5.70 -3.35 -18.69
N ALA A 119 -5.17 -4.33 -17.97
CA ALA A 119 -4.62 -5.54 -18.60
C ALA A 119 -5.70 -6.50 -19.13
N ARG A 120 -6.94 -6.37 -18.64
CA ARG A 120 -8.10 -7.18 -19.04
C ARG A 120 -9.00 -6.50 -20.07
N SER A 121 -8.95 -5.17 -20.18
CA SER A 121 -9.64 -4.47 -21.26
C SER A 121 -9.00 -4.86 -22.59
N PRO A 122 -9.77 -5.39 -23.57
CA PRO A 122 -9.24 -5.65 -24.90
C PRO A 122 -8.71 -4.32 -25.45
N THR A 123 -7.42 -4.28 -25.77
CA THR A 123 -6.88 -3.20 -26.59
C THR A 123 -7.66 -3.22 -27.91
N PRO A 124 -8.36 -2.14 -28.29
CA PRO A 124 -8.86 -2.03 -29.65
C PRO A 124 -7.64 -2.13 -30.57
N ASP A 125 -7.72 -3.04 -31.52
CA ASP A 125 -6.65 -3.51 -32.39
C ASP A 125 -5.71 -2.38 -32.83
N ARG A 126 -4.41 -2.58 -32.60
CA ARG A 126 -3.34 -1.83 -33.26
C ARG A 126 -2.74 -2.68 -34.36
#